data_AF-A0A928I2N5-F1
#
_entry.id   AF-A0A928I2N5-F1
#
_cell.length_a   1.000
_cell.length_b   1.000
_cell.length_c   1.000
_cell.angle_alpha   90.00
_cell.angle_beta   90.00
_cell.angle_gamma   90.00
#
_symmetry.space_group_name_H-M   'P 1'
#
loop_
_entity.id
_entity.type
_entity.pdbx_description
1 polymer ?
#
loop_
_entity_poly.entity_id
_entity_poly.type
_entity_poly.pdbx_seq_one_letter_code
_entity_poly.pdbx_strand_id
1 'polypeptide(L)'
;MKKKNKTYTVTQLNKMMMRNDLSLWEIIEACAFIDICDCYEPMFYPPKEQEDEWRRMRGEYEPEPTLENTSFYVTEPDGTKYFYCGNTRTKVTEFFSPNGKTMDALIEKVVRFAAGSTVSAEISMNC
;
A
#
# COMPACT_ATOMS: atom_id res chain seq x y z
N MET A 1 -15.66 45.03 -9.89
CA MET A 1 -15.98 45.35 -8.48
C MET A 1 -14.92 44.75 -7.60
N LYS A 2 -14.18 45.53 -6.79
CA LYS A 2 -13.22 44.97 -5.83
C LYS A 2 -14.02 44.27 -4.71
N LYS A 3 -13.96 42.93 -4.63
CA LYS A 3 -14.46 42.21 -3.45
C LYS A 3 -13.65 42.71 -2.25
N LYS A 4 -14.32 43.30 -1.27
CA LYS A 4 -13.68 43.63 0.00
C LYS A 4 -13.42 42.31 0.72
N ASN A 5 -12.15 41.92 0.87
CA ASN A 5 -11.80 40.76 1.68
C ASN A 5 -12.23 41.04 3.12
N LYS A 6 -13.21 40.27 3.61
CA LYS A 6 -13.59 40.31 5.02
C LYS A 6 -12.51 39.54 5.80
N THR A 7 -11.86 40.21 6.73
CA THR A 7 -10.96 39.57 7.69
C THR A 7 -11.76 39.11 8.90
N TYR A 8 -11.57 37.85 9.30
CA TYR A 8 -12.20 37.26 10.47
C TYR A 8 -11.14 36.99 11.54
N THR A 9 -11.47 37.27 12.80
CA THR A 9 -10.64 36.85 13.94
C THR A 9 -10.83 35.36 14.22
N VAL A 10 -9.86 34.72 14.89
CA VAL A 10 -9.95 33.31 15.32
C VAL A 10 -11.23 33.03 16.11
N THR A 11 -11.61 33.92 17.02
CA THR A 11 -12.85 33.79 17.80
C THR A 11 -14.11 33.83 16.93
N GLN A 12 -14.12 34.64 15.88
CA GLN A 12 -15.24 34.71 14.93
C GLN A 12 -15.31 33.44 14.08
N LEU A 13 -14.16 32.95 13.59
CA LEU A 13 -14.09 31.68 12.87
C LEU A 13 -14.56 30.51 13.73
N ASN A 14 -14.08 30.41 14.97
CA ASN A 14 -14.52 29.36 15.90
C ASN A 14 -16.04 29.40 16.12
N LYS A 15 -16.63 30.59 16.30
CA LYS A 15 -18.09 30.72 16.42
C LYS A 15 -18.83 30.33 15.15
N MET A 16 -18.27 30.61 13.97
CA MET A 16 -18.83 30.19 12.69
C MET A 16 -18.75 28.66 12.55
N MET A 17 -17.62 28.03 12.83
CA MET A 17 -17.45 26.57 12.69
C MET A 17 -18.36 25.74 13.61
N MET A 18 -18.87 26.34 14.69
CA MET A 18 -19.85 25.71 15.60
C MET A 18 -21.30 25.82 15.12
N ARG A 19 -21.56 26.52 14.01
CA ARG A 19 -22.89 26.64 13.41
C ARG A 19 -23.14 25.51 12.43
N ASN A 20 -24.25 24.80 12.60
CA ASN A 20 -24.66 23.71 11.72
C ASN A 20 -25.36 24.17 10.42
N ASP A 21 -25.64 25.48 10.29
CA ASP A 21 -26.41 26.07 9.19
C ASP A 21 -25.54 26.81 8.15
N LEU A 22 -24.22 26.67 8.21
CA LEU A 22 -23.32 27.28 7.23
C LEU A 22 -23.16 26.43 5.99
N SER A 23 -23.20 27.08 4.83
CA SER A 23 -22.82 26.44 3.58
C SER A 23 -21.30 26.29 3.48
N LEU A 24 -20.85 25.27 2.73
CA LEU A 24 -19.42 25.06 2.44
C LEU A 24 -18.78 26.31 1.82
N TRP A 25 -19.52 27.07 1.01
CA TRP A 25 -19.02 28.27 0.34
C TRP A 25 -18.75 29.42 1.31
N GLU A 26 -19.59 29.61 2.33
CA GLU A 26 -19.38 30.63 3.36
C GLU A 26 -18.15 30.31 4.21
N ILE A 27 -17.89 29.02 4.48
CA ILE A 27 -16.68 28.57 5.18
C ILE A 27 -15.44 28.84 4.32
N ILE A 28 -15.48 28.49 3.03
CA ILE A 28 -14.38 28.76 2.09
C ILE A 28 -14.09 30.25 1.99
N GLU A 29 -15.11 31.11 1.86
CA GLU A 29 -14.91 32.56 1.79
C GLU A 29 -14.35 33.13 3.09
N ALA A 30 -14.82 32.62 4.25
CA ALA A 30 -14.30 33.04 5.54
C ALA A 30 -12.83 32.62 5.75
N CYS A 31 -12.40 31.48 5.22
CA CYS A 31 -11.03 30.97 5.33
C CYS A 31 -10.10 31.37 4.18
N ALA A 32 -10.62 32.04 3.14
CA ALA A 32 -9.85 32.35 1.92
C ALA A 32 -8.63 33.26 2.13
N PHE A 33 -8.52 33.90 3.30
CA PHE A 33 -7.35 34.71 3.68
C PHE A 33 -6.23 33.89 4.35
N ILE A 34 -6.51 32.64 4.73
CA ILE A 34 -5.51 31.74 5.30
C ILE A 34 -4.65 31.26 4.15
N ASP A 35 -3.44 31.79 4.05
CA ASP A 35 -2.46 31.29 3.11
C ASP A 35 -1.88 29.98 3.66
N ILE A 36 -2.50 28.86 3.26
CA ILE A 36 -2.00 27.53 3.58
C ILE A 36 -0.60 27.31 3.01
N CYS A 37 -0.21 28.05 1.96
CA CYS A 37 1.12 27.95 1.35
C CYS A 37 2.21 28.56 2.26
N ASP A 38 1.87 29.46 3.17
CA ASP A 38 2.77 30.05 4.17
C ASP A 38 3.03 29.10 5.36
N CYS A 39 2.23 28.03 5.51
CA CYS A 39 2.42 27.00 6.52
C CYS A 39 3.37 25.86 6.09
N TYR A 40 3.91 25.92 4.87
CA TYR A 40 4.88 24.93 4.43
C TYR A 40 6.27 25.35 4.91
N GLU A 41 6.78 24.63 5.90
CA GLU A 41 8.22 24.59 6.11
C GLU A 41 8.90 24.06 4.82
N PRO A 42 10.09 24.57 4.45
CA PRO A 42 10.84 24.05 3.31
C PRO A 42 10.96 22.54 3.40
N MET A 43 10.83 21.82 2.28
CA MET A 43 10.97 20.36 2.24
C MET A 43 12.22 19.93 3.03
N PHE A 44 11.99 19.28 4.17
CA PHE A 44 13.05 18.80 5.04
C PHE A 44 13.62 17.53 4.43
N TYR A 45 14.92 17.54 4.11
CA TYR A 45 15.65 16.31 3.83
C TYR A 45 16.03 15.69 5.17
N PRO A 46 15.50 14.49 5.50
CA PRO A 46 15.87 13.83 6.74
C PRO A 46 17.38 13.60 6.80
N PRO A 47 17.99 13.60 7.99
CA PRO A 47 19.36 13.17 8.15
C PRO A 47 19.55 11.77 7.53
N LYS A 48 20.71 11.53 6.91
CA LYS A 48 20.99 10.26 6.23
C LYS A 48 20.77 9.04 7.12
N GLU A 49 21.12 9.15 8.41
CA GLU A 49 20.90 8.09 9.40
C GLU A 49 19.42 7.73 9.56
N GLN A 50 18.53 8.73 9.57
CA GLN A 50 17.08 8.53 9.66
C GLN A 50 16.53 7.95 8.35
N GLU A 51 17.04 8.37 7.19
CA GLU A 51 16.69 7.77 5.92
C GLU A 51 17.09 6.29 5.87
N ASP A 52 18.31 5.96 6.27
CA ASP A 52 18.84 4.59 6.30
C ASP A 52 18.06 3.70 7.28
N GLU A 53 17.66 4.23 8.44
CA GLU A 53 16.78 3.53 9.39
C GLU A 53 15.42 3.21 8.76
N TRP A 54 14.81 4.18 8.07
CA TRP A 54 13.54 3.97 7.38
C TRP A 54 13.66 2.97 6.23
N ARG A 55 14.76 2.99 5.47
CA ARG A 55 15.05 1.98 4.43
C ARG A 55 15.17 0.58 5.04
N ARG A 56 15.81 0.46 6.20
CA ARG A 56 15.88 -0.81 6.96
C ARG A 56 14.50 -1.25 7.44
N MET A 57 13.68 -0.37 8.00
CA MET A 57 12.32 -0.71 8.44
C MET A 57 11.43 -1.16 7.29
N ARG A 58 11.61 -0.62 6.09
CA ARG A 58 10.90 -1.04 4.87
C ARG A 58 11.46 -2.34 4.27
N GLY A 59 12.52 -2.91 4.84
CA GLY A 59 13.15 -4.11 4.30
C GLY A 59 13.90 -3.89 2.98
N GLU A 60 14.26 -2.64 2.64
CA GLU A 60 14.96 -2.34 1.36
C GLU A 60 16.37 -2.95 1.29
N TYR A 61 16.93 -3.36 2.43
CA TYR A 61 18.21 -4.07 2.51
C TYR A 61 18.05 -5.59 2.65
N GLU A 62 16.80 -6.09 2.77
CA GLU A 62 16.59 -7.53 2.76
C GLU A 62 16.89 -8.07 1.35
N PRO A 63 17.59 -9.21 1.25
CA PRO A 63 17.83 -9.81 -0.06
C PRO A 63 16.48 -10.14 -0.70
N GLU A 64 16.37 -9.95 -2.01
CA GLU A 64 15.15 -10.33 -2.72
C GLU A 64 14.82 -11.81 -2.43
N PRO A 65 13.56 -12.13 -2.14
CA PRO A 65 13.18 -13.50 -1.78
C PRO A 65 13.40 -14.43 -2.97
N THR A 66 14.40 -15.30 -2.84
CA THR A 66 14.66 -16.37 -3.81
C THR A 66 14.10 -17.70 -3.30
N LEU A 67 13.93 -18.65 -4.22
CA LEU A 67 13.57 -20.02 -3.87
C LEU A 67 14.58 -20.61 -2.87
N GLU A 68 15.87 -20.36 -3.07
CA GLU A 68 16.93 -20.93 -2.23
C GLU A 68 16.98 -20.31 -0.83
N ASN A 69 16.70 -19.01 -0.71
CA ASN A 69 16.90 -18.27 0.54
C ASN A 69 15.65 -18.18 1.41
N THR A 70 14.46 -18.33 0.83
CA THR A 70 13.19 -18.08 1.54
C THR A 70 12.18 -19.21 1.42
N SER A 71 12.52 -20.31 0.74
CA SER A 71 11.58 -21.42 0.61
C SER A 71 11.71 -22.47 1.71
N PHE A 72 10.56 -22.89 2.24
CA PHE A 72 10.46 -23.96 3.24
C PHE A 72 9.06 -24.56 3.27
N TYR A 73 8.95 -25.75 3.87
CA TYR A 73 7.67 -26.42 4.07
C TYR A 73 7.25 -26.34 5.54
N VAL A 74 5.97 -26.09 5.76
CA VAL A 74 5.35 -26.14 7.10
C VAL A 74 4.22 -27.14 7.08
N THR A 75 4.14 -27.94 8.15
CA THR A 75 2.97 -28.79 8.42
C THR A 75 2.24 -28.19 9.61
N GLU A 76 1.00 -27.75 9.39
CA GLU A 76 0.13 -27.25 10.46
C GLU A 76 -0.35 -28.42 11.37
N PRO A 77 -0.82 -28.14 12.59
CA PRO A 77 -1.26 -29.19 13.53
C PRO A 77 -2.40 -30.08 13.02
N ASP A 78 -3.20 -29.59 12.07
CA ASP A 78 -4.26 -30.34 11.39
C ASP A 78 -3.74 -31.30 10.30
N GLY A 79 -2.42 -31.32 10.06
CA GLY A 79 -1.76 -32.14 9.04
C GLY A 79 -1.67 -31.47 7.66
N THR A 80 -2.19 -30.25 7.50
CA THR A 80 -2.12 -29.52 6.23
C THR A 80 -0.69 -29.09 5.94
N LYS A 81 -0.20 -29.39 4.73
CA LYS A 81 1.14 -28.97 4.27
C LYS A 81 1.08 -27.72 3.40
N TYR A 82 1.93 -26.77 3.73
CA TYR A 82 2.13 -25.53 2.99
C TYR A 82 3.58 -25.41 2.50
N PHE A 83 3.73 -24.82 1.32
CA PHE A 83 4.99 -24.34 0.80
C PHE A 83 5.04 -22.81 0.95
N TYR A 84 6.12 -22.31 1.53
CA TYR A 84 6.39 -20.89 1.66
C TYR A 84 7.51 -20.50 0.72
N CYS A 85 7.43 -19.32 0.11
CA CYS A 85 8.51 -18.68 -0.64
C CYS A 85 8.30 -17.16 -0.56
N GLY A 86 9.23 -16.47 0.10
CA GLY A 86 9.03 -15.08 0.52
C GLY A 86 7.73 -14.92 1.33
N ASN A 87 6.90 -13.96 0.93
CA ASN A 87 5.60 -13.70 1.56
C ASN A 87 4.45 -14.53 0.98
N THR A 88 4.74 -15.45 0.05
CA THR A 88 3.74 -16.31 -0.56
C THR A 88 3.63 -17.63 0.19
N ARG A 89 2.40 -17.99 0.55
CA ARG A 89 2.06 -19.31 1.10
C ARG A 89 1.13 -20.04 0.14
N THR A 90 1.45 -21.28 -0.20
CA THR A 90 0.60 -22.10 -1.07
C THR A 90 0.37 -23.48 -0.47
N LYS A 91 -0.88 -23.94 -0.50
CA LYS A 91 -1.26 -25.27 0.01
C LYS A 91 -0.75 -26.34 -0.95
N VAL A 92 0.02 -27.31 -0.45
CA VAL A 92 0.64 -28.34 -1.31
C VAL A 92 -0.43 -29.18 -2.03
N THR A 93 -1.57 -29.42 -1.37
CA THR A 93 -2.66 -30.21 -1.95
C THR A 93 -3.40 -29.51 -3.08
N GLU A 94 -3.34 -28.18 -3.21
CA GLU A 94 -3.98 -27.46 -4.33
C GLU A 94 -3.28 -27.70 -5.67
N PHE A 95 -1.97 -27.98 -5.64
CA PHE A 95 -1.20 -28.33 -6.83
C PHE A 95 -1.49 -29.74 -7.35
N PHE A 96 -2.01 -30.65 -6.53
CA PHE A 96 -2.15 -32.06 -6.88
C PHE A 96 -3.55 -32.63 -6.63
N SER A 97 -4.52 -31.77 -6.28
CA SER A 97 -5.92 -32.22 -6.12
C SER A 97 -6.53 -32.60 -7.48
N PRO A 98 -7.58 -33.44 -7.50
CA PRO A 98 -8.29 -33.80 -8.74
C PRO A 98 -8.84 -32.60 -9.52
N ASN A 99 -9.15 -31.49 -8.82
CA ASN A 99 -9.59 -30.22 -9.40
C ASN A 99 -8.46 -29.16 -9.41
N GLY A 100 -7.24 -29.56 -9.07
CA GLY A 100 -6.05 -28.72 -9.04
C GLY A 100 -5.43 -28.57 -10.42
N LYS A 101 -4.35 -27.80 -10.53
CA LYS A 101 -3.59 -27.71 -11.77
C LYS A 101 -2.82 -29.02 -11.98
N THR A 102 -2.99 -29.67 -13.12
CA THR A 102 -2.22 -30.87 -13.44
C THR A 102 -0.73 -30.54 -13.54
N MET A 103 0.15 -31.54 -13.31
CA MET A 103 1.59 -31.38 -13.44
C MET A 103 1.97 -30.82 -14.83
N ASP A 104 1.33 -31.30 -15.90
CA ASP A 104 1.55 -30.81 -17.26
C ASP A 104 1.22 -29.32 -17.40
N ALA A 105 0.12 -28.85 -16.81
CA ALA A 105 -0.26 -27.44 -16.82
C ALA A 105 0.69 -26.56 -15.99
N LEU A 106 1.33 -27.12 -14.96
CA LEU A 106 2.36 -26.44 -14.18
C LEU A 106 3.67 -26.34 -14.99
N ILE A 107 4.10 -27.43 -15.62
CA ILE A 107 5.29 -27.46 -16.47
C ILE A 107 5.13 -26.50 -17.65
N GLU A 108 3.97 -26.50 -18.32
CA GLU A 108 3.67 -25.58 -19.41
C GLU A 108 3.79 -24.11 -18.98
N LYS A 109 3.33 -23.77 -17.77
CA LYS A 109 3.47 -22.41 -17.21
C LYS A 109 4.92 -22.06 -16.90
N VAL A 110 5.69 -22.98 -16.34
CA VAL A 110 7.12 -22.79 -16.07
C VAL A 110 7.90 -22.58 -17.37
N VAL A 111 7.64 -23.39 -18.40
CA VAL A 111 8.28 -23.27 -19.71
C VAL A 111 7.94 -21.94 -20.37
N ARG A 112 6.67 -21.50 -20.35
CA ARG A 112 6.26 -20.19 -20.87
C ARG A 112 6.94 -19.03 -20.13
N PHE A 113 6.99 -19.11 -18.81
CA PHE A 113 7.67 -18.11 -17.98
C PHE A 113 9.17 -18.03 -18.31
N ALA A 114 9.85 -19.17 -18.37
CA ALA A 114 11.27 -19.25 -18.72
C ALA A 114 11.55 -18.77 -20.16
N ALA A 115 10.61 -18.97 -21.08
CA ALA A 115 10.68 -18.46 -22.46
C ALA A 115 10.39 -16.95 -22.58
N GLY A 116 10.26 -16.22 -21.46
CA GLY A 116 10.05 -14.76 -21.45
C GLY A 116 8.63 -14.34 -21.77
N SER A 117 7.65 -15.25 -21.75
CA SER A 117 6.24 -14.87 -21.83
C SER A 117 5.82 -14.27 -20.50
N THR A 118 5.32 -13.03 -20.47
CA THR A 118 4.73 -12.42 -19.28
C THR A 118 3.47 -13.19 -18.91
N VAL A 119 3.58 -14.16 -18.00
CA VAL A 119 2.43 -14.87 -17.46
C VAL A 119 1.88 -14.01 -16.32
N SER A 120 0.89 -13.16 -16.61
CA SER A 120 0.06 -12.58 -15.55
C SER A 120 -0.58 -13.74 -14.79
N ALA A 121 -0.24 -13.88 -13.51
CA ALA A 121 -0.97 -14.77 -12.63
C ALA A 121 -2.37 -14.18 -12.48
N GLU A 122 -3.40 -14.88 -12.97
CA GLU A 122 -4.77 -14.66 -12.53
C GLU A 122 -4.84 -15.05 -11.05
N ILE A 123 -4.59 -14.07 -10.18
CA ILE A 123 -4.89 -14.18 -8.76
C ILE A 123 -6.39 -13.90 -8.65
N SER A 124 -7.19 -14.96 -8.56
CA SER A 124 -8.58 -14.85 -8.15
C SER A 124 -8.60 -14.49 -6.67
N MET A 125 -8.58 -13.19 -6.35
CA MET A 125 -8.97 -12.71 -5.03
C MET A 125 -10.49 -12.71 -4.97
N ASN A 126 -11.05 -13.77 -4.39
CA ASN A 126 -12.43 -13.72 -3.94
C ASN A 126 -12.40 -13.08 -2.54
N CYS A 127 -12.79 -11.82 -2.46
CA CYS A 127 -13.20 -11.18 -1.20
C CYS A 127 -14.54 -11.74 -0.73
#